data_AF-A0A0D8B5Z6-F1
#
_entry.id   AF-A0A0D8B5Z6-F1
#
_cell.length_a   1.000
_cell.length_b   1.000
_cell.length_c   1.000
_cell.angle_alpha   90.00
_cell.angle_beta   90.00
_cell.angle_gamma   90.00
#
_symmetry.space_group_name_H-M   'P 1'
#
loop_
_entity.id
_entity.type
_entity.pdbx_description
1 polymer ?
#
loop_
_entity_poly.entity_id
_entity_poly.type
_entity_poly.pdbx_seq_one_letter_code
_entity_poly.pdbx_strand_id
1 'polypeptide(L)'
;MSSLTLPAAILEWMEKAVGHPVLSATRIPGGGTRQGWFIDVDASRNGNGNTDGIGDTGGKLFLRYSPQPLPARSAFHRLATEAEVIRALGGAGIAVPAVYAVHPVEEAVLLERVPGDTWFYRLRDPDEQVRVAQDFIRSLAKVHRLDPARLDIPGLGPVRSAREHALERIAQIRRRATAPDGSIDPLVRLSADWLEAHVPDYDGPVVLVQGDTGPGNFLYQDGRVTAVLDWELCHFGDPMDDIAWLSLRTVQDTFTHLPDRLAEYEKLSGHAIDVDRIRYYRVFAETTMATLTPHEGPGVPAVDGEQRAAEQSAAEKPAAEQDVGNLMLYLQLHRRLWLEALNAVMGLELTKPVMPEPAEPRDWQPLYADVLAMLRTITPRITDPLASQWLKGIARMVRHLRELDACGRERDELEQSDIALLLGYHPSSLQAGRDALARANAVRRVSDEDFTRYLWNRVMRDDHVMRHASGALHFRTWPPLTDVS
;
A
#
# COMPACT_ATOMS: atom_id res chain seq x y z
N MET A 1 30.02 -1.23 -6.79
CA MET A 1 28.85 -2.13 -6.83
C MET A 1 29.15 -3.30 -5.91
N SER A 2 28.65 -3.27 -4.67
CA SER A 2 28.70 -4.46 -3.82
C SER A 2 27.74 -5.46 -4.42
N SER A 3 28.22 -6.58 -4.96
CA SER A 3 27.34 -7.68 -5.35
C SER A 3 26.73 -8.21 -4.05
N LEU A 4 25.51 -7.80 -3.73
CA LEU A 4 24.78 -8.36 -2.60
C LEU A 4 24.53 -9.84 -2.93
N THR A 5 25.28 -10.72 -2.29
CA THR A 5 25.11 -12.17 -2.34
C THR A 5 24.16 -12.59 -1.23
N LEU A 6 23.27 -13.54 -1.51
CA LEU A 6 22.46 -14.18 -0.47
C LEU A 6 23.37 -14.76 0.64
N PRO A 7 22.93 -14.78 1.92
CA PRO A 7 23.69 -15.44 2.96
C PRO A 7 23.93 -16.92 2.63
N ALA A 8 25.13 -17.43 2.94
CA ALA A 8 25.49 -18.81 2.64
C ALA A 8 24.48 -19.83 3.21
N ALA A 9 23.98 -19.60 4.42
CA ALA A 9 22.98 -20.46 5.05
C ALA A 9 21.64 -20.53 4.26
N ILE A 10 21.22 -19.43 3.63
CA ILE A 10 20.01 -19.41 2.78
C ILE A 10 20.26 -20.19 1.49
N LEU A 11 21.45 -20.05 0.88
CA LEU A 11 21.82 -20.83 -0.31
C LEU A 11 21.88 -22.33 0.00
N GLU A 12 22.58 -22.72 1.06
CA GLU A 12 22.69 -24.12 1.50
C GLU A 12 21.32 -24.75 1.81
N TRP A 13 20.43 -23.99 2.47
CA TRP A 13 19.06 -24.43 2.70
C TRP A 13 18.29 -24.66 1.39
N MET A 14 18.36 -23.72 0.44
CA MET A 14 17.67 -23.87 -0.85
C MET A 14 18.19 -25.10 -1.61
N GLU A 15 19.50 -25.26 -1.73
CA GLU A 15 20.11 -26.40 -2.43
C GLU A 15 19.72 -27.73 -1.78
N LYS A 16 19.67 -27.78 -0.45
CA LYS A 16 19.20 -28.97 0.28
C LYS A 16 17.70 -29.21 0.06
N ALA A 17 16.89 -28.15 0.05
CA ALA A 17 15.45 -28.26 -0.12
C ALA A 17 15.07 -28.71 -1.54
N VAL A 18 15.80 -28.24 -2.55
CA VAL A 18 15.56 -28.61 -3.95
C VAL A 18 16.33 -29.86 -4.40
N GLY A 19 17.40 -30.25 -3.70
CA GLY A 19 18.26 -31.37 -4.08
C GLY A 19 19.21 -31.08 -5.25
N HIS A 20 19.27 -29.83 -5.71
CA HIS A 20 20.09 -29.39 -6.85
C HIS A 20 20.91 -28.14 -6.50
N PRO A 21 22.13 -27.97 -7.07
CA PRO A 21 22.90 -26.75 -6.90
C PRO A 21 22.17 -25.52 -7.47
N VAL A 22 22.32 -24.37 -6.80
CA VAL A 22 21.87 -23.08 -7.31
C VAL A 22 22.91 -22.56 -8.30
N LEU A 23 22.49 -22.35 -9.55
CA LEU A 23 23.33 -21.83 -10.62
C LEU A 23 23.42 -20.30 -10.58
N SER A 24 22.31 -19.64 -10.25
CA SER A 24 22.23 -18.17 -10.22
C SER A 24 21.21 -17.70 -9.18
N ALA A 25 21.50 -16.55 -8.56
CA ALA A 25 20.57 -15.83 -7.70
C ALA A 25 20.61 -14.34 -8.04
N THR A 26 19.52 -13.84 -8.61
CA THR A 26 19.43 -12.45 -9.08
C THR A 26 18.33 -11.72 -8.32
N ARG A 27 18.70 -10.68 -7.57
CA ARG A 27 17.74 -9.83 -6.86
C ARG A 27 16.90 -9.02 -7.84
N ILE A 28 15.60 -8.96 -7.60
CA ILE A 28 14.67 -8.17 -8.40
C ILE A 28 14.54 -6.77 -7.76
N PRO A 29 14.61 -5.68 -8.54
CA PRO A 29 14.32 -4.34 -8.03
C PRO A 29 12.86 -4.24 -7.58
N GLY A 30 12.63 -3.68 -6.39
CA GLY A 30 11.29 -3.57 -5.78
C GLY A 30 11.13 -4.46 -4.54
N GLY A 31 9.97 -4.33 -3.88
CA GLY A 31 9.72 -4.93 -2.57
C GLY A 31 10.25 -4.06 -1.43
N GLY A 32 9.40 -3.78 -0.44
CA GLY A 32 9.75 -2.93 0.71
C GLY A 32 10.76 -3.60 1.64
N THR A 33 10.31 -4.13 2.76
CA THR A 33 11.16 -4.85 3.73
C THR A 33 11.56 -6.24 3.23
N ARG A 34 10.79 -6.82 2.30
CA ARG A 34 11.00 -8.16 1.74
C ARG A 34 11.61 -8.10 0.35
N GLN A 35 12.56 -9.00 0.14
CA GLN A 35 13.33 -9.12 -1.09
C GLN A 35 12.76 -10.24 -1.96
N GLY A 36 12.67 -9.98 -3.27
CA GLY A 36 12.41 -11.00 -4.29
C GLY A 36 13.70 -11.36 -5.02
N TRP A 37 13.92 -12.65 -5.24
CA TRP A 37 15.08 -13.16 -5.97
C TRP A 37 14.66 -14.19 -7.01
N PHE A 38 15.16 -14.05 -8.22
CA PHE A 38 15.13 -15.12 -9.21
C PHE A 38 16.25 -16.11 -8.94
N ILE A 39 15.88 -17.38 -8.83
CA ILE A 39 16.79 -18.49 -8.53
C ILE A 39 16.74 -19.46 -9.71
N ASP A 40 17.90 -19.76 -10.30
CA ASP A 40 18.03 -20.81 -11.31
C ASP A 40 18.79 -21.99 -10.69
N VAL A 41 18.29 -23.22 -10.85
CA VAL A 41 18.89 -24.44 -10.32
C VAL A 41 19.26 -25.41 -11.44
N ASP A 42 20.26 -26.26 -11.20
CA ASP A 42 20.70 -27.27 -12.17
C ASP A 42 19.76 -28.49 -12.20
N ALA A 43 18.64 -28.34 -12.92
CA ALA A 43 17.67 -29.41 -13.13
C ALA A 43 18.13 -30.47 -14.16
N SER A 44 19.34 -30.37 -14.72
CA SER A 44 19.84 -31.32 -15.73
C SER A 44 20.21 -32.71 -15.14
N ARG A 45 20.30 -32.81 -13.81
CA ARG A 45 20.73 -34.00 -13.08
C ARG A 45 19.58 -34.79 -12.43
N ASN A 46 18.43 -34.95 -13.09
CA ASN A 46 17.40 -35.90 -12.66
C ASN A 46 17.82 -37.36 -12.92
N GLY A 47 18.92 -37.79 -12.29
CA GLY A 47 19.30 -39.19 -12.20
C GLY A 47 18.56 -39.84 -11.05
N ASN A 48 17.42 -40.48 -11.36
CA ASN A 48 16.62 -41.40 -10.54
C ASN A 48 15.19 -40.94 -10.26
N GLY A 49 14.38 -40.74 -11.30
CA GLY A 49 12.93 -41.06 -11.30
C GLY A 49 12.02 -40.44 -10.23
N ASN A 50 12.49 -39.53 -9.38
CA ASN A 50 11.72 -38.86 -8.35
C ASN A 50 11.20 -37.54 -8.93
N THR A 51 9.87 -37.44 -9.05
CA THR A 51 9.17 -36.29 -9.62
C THR A 51 9.01 -35.20 -8.57
N ASP A 52 10.11 -34.57 -8.15
CA ASP A 52 10.11 -33.52 -7.11
C ASP A 52 9.58 -32.16 -7.61
N GLY A 53 8.80 -32.14 -8.71
CA GLY A 53 8.16 -30.94 -9.28
C GLY A 53 9.11 -29.86 -9.82
N ILE A 54 10.43 -29.99 -9.65
CA ILE A 54 11.45 -29.04 -10.11
C ILE A 54 11.74 -29.20 -11.62
N GLY A 55 11.61 -30.44 -12.13
CA GLY A 55 11.73 -30.70 -13.57
C GLY A 55 10.68 -29.93 -14.39
N ASP A 56 9.47 -29.78 -13.85
CA ASP A 56 8.36 -29.10 -14.51
C ASP A 56 8.54 -27.56 -14.55
N THR A 57 9.32 -26.98 -13.64
CA THR A 57 9.68 -25.54 -13.70
C THR A 57 10.89 -25.25 -14.59
N GLY A 58 11.55 -26.29 -15.12
CA GLY A 58 12.82 -26.13 -15.83
C GLY A 58 13.92 -25.55 -14.96
N GLY A 59 13.86 -25.78 -13.64
CA GLY A 59 14.84 -25.27 -12.67
C GLY A 59 14.72 -23.76 -12.39
N LYS A 60 13.51 -23.18 -12.52
CA LYS A 60 13.27 -21.74 -12.39
C LYS A 60 12.41 -21.44 -11.16
N LEU A 61 12.99 -20.83 -10.14
CA LEU A 61 12.35 -20.58 -8.84
C LEU A 61 12.41 -19.09 -8.44
N PHE A 62 11.57 -18.74 -7.47
CA PHE A 62 11.49 -17.40 -6.89
C PHE A 62 11.65 -17.50 -5.38
N LEU A 63 12.62 -16.80 -4.81
CA LEU A 63 12.79 -16.72 -3.37
C LEU A 63 12.19 -15.40 -2.87
N ARG A 64 11.23 -15.49 -1.94
CA ARG A 64 10.78 -14.37 -1.10
C ARG A 64 11.56 -14.45 0.22
N TYR A 65 12.30 -13.41 0.55
CA TYR A 65 13.23 -13.40 1.69
C TYR A 65 13.21 -12.08 2.45
N SER A 66 13.08 -12.13 3.77
CA SER A 66 13.27 -10.99 4.67
C SER A 66 14.53 -11.19 5.50
N PRO A 67 15.60 -10.39 5.30
CA PRO A 67 16.82 -10.52 6.10
C PRO A 67 16.66 -9.99 7.54
N GLN A 68 15.59 -9.26 7.82
CA GLN A 68 15.24 -8.78 9.15
C GLN A 68 13.95 -9.46 9.59
N PRO A 69 13.82 -9.81 10.89
CA PRO A 69 12.58 -10.33 11.42
C PRO A 69 11.47 -9.28 11.26
N LEU A 70 10.24 -9.75 11.14
CA LEU A 70 9.09 -8.85 11.17
C LEU A 70 8.98 -8.18 12.55
N PRO A 71 8.69 -6.87 12.59
CA PRO A 71 8.29 -6.19 13.82
C PRO A 71 7.23 -6.95 14.61
N ALA A 72 7.30 -6.90 15.94
CA ALA A 72 6.32 -7.55 16.82
C ALA A 72 4.88 -7.07 16.58
N ARG A 73 4.72 -5.85 16.04
CA ARG A 73 3.44 -5.24 15.67
C ARG A 73 3.31 -5.07 14.16
N SER A 74 3.90 -5.96 13.36
CA SER A 74 3.76 -5.93 11.91
C SER A 74 2.29 -6.10 11.49
N ALA A 75 1.87 -5.40 10.43
CA ALA A 75 0.62 -5.69 9.74
C ALA A 75 0.73 -6.93 8.85
N PHE A 76 1.94 -7.22 8.38
CA PHE A 76 2.24 -8.35 7.51
C PHE A 76 2.35 -9.64 8.30
N HIS A 77 1.74 -10.70 7.75
CA HIS A 77 1.95 -12.07 8.19
C HIS A 77 3.38 -12.52 7.99
N ARG A 78 3.83 -13.52 8.74
CA ARG A 78 5.09 -14.22 8.46
C ARG A 78 5.03 -14.92 7.10
N LEU A 79 6.17 -15.07 6.43
CA LEU A 79 6.23 -15.76 5.15
C LEU A 79 5.76 -17.22 5.24
N ALA A 80 5.92 -17.87 6.40
CA ALA A 80 5.38 -19.21 6.63
C ALA A 80 3.83 -19.23 6.56
N THR A 81 3.16 -18.20 7.08
CA THR A 81 1.70 -18.06 7.01
C THR A 81 1.24 -17.76 5.58
N GLU A 82 1.96 -16.92 4.84
CA GLU A 82 1.72 -16.76 3.40
C GLU A 82 1.85 -18.08 2.63
N ALA A 83 2.83 -18.91 2.97
CA ALA A 83 3.00 -20.21 2.34
C ALA A 83 1.84 -21.18 2.64
N GLU A 84 1.25 -21.14 3.84
CA GLU A 84 0.01 -21.88 4.17
C GLU A 84 -1.14 -21.43 3.25
N VAL A 85 -1.34 -20.11 3.12
CA VAL A 85 -2.38 -19.51 2.28
C VAL A 85 -2.20 -19.92 0.81
N ILE A 86 -0.98 -19.75 0.28
CA ILE A 86 -0.66 -20.10 -1.12
C ILE A 86 -0.89 -21.60 -1.37
N ARG A 87 -0.50 -22.48 -0.44
CA ARG A 87 -0.76 -23.93 -0.58
C ARG A 87 -2.25 -24.25 -0.58
N ALA A 88 -3.02 -23.65 0.33
CA ALA A 88 -4.46 -23.86 0.41
C ALA A 88 -5.18 -23.39 -0.88
N LEU A 89 -4.78 -22.23 -1.40
CA LEU A 89 -5.28 -21.68 -2.66
C LEU A 89 -4.92 -22.54 -3.87
N GLY A 90 -3.66 -22.99 -3.97
CA GLY A 90 -3.21 -23.89 -5.03
C GLY A 90 -3.96 -25.22 -5.01
N GLY A 91 -4.16 -25.81 -3.83
CA GLY A 91 -4.97 -27.02 -3.65
C GLY A 91 -6.44 -26.84 -4.02
N ALA A 92 -6.96 -25.61 -3.95
CA ALA A 92 -8.31 -25.23 -4.38
C ALA A 92 -8.39 -24.84 -5.86
N GLY A 93 -7.29 -24.94 -6.63
CA GLY A 93 -7.24 -24.63 -8.06
C GLY A 93 -7.20 -23.14 -8.40
N ILE A 94 -6.79 -22.29 -7.45
CA ILE A 94 -6.50 -20.88 -7.71
C ILE A 94 -5.09 -20.78 -8.33
N ALA A 95 -4.95 -19.92 -9.33
CA ALA A 95 -3.66 -19.63 -9.94
C ALA A 95 -2.79 -18.81 -8.96
N VAL A 96 -1.90 -19.47 -8.24
CA VAL A 96 -0.89 -18.90 -7.34
C VAL A 96 0.43 -19.65 -7.55
N PRO A 97 1.59 -19.07 -7.21
CA PRO A 97 2.87 -19.77 -7.35
C PRO A 97 2.91 -21.03 -6.46
N ALA A 98 3.40 -22.16 -6.97
CA ALA A 98 3.59 -23.33 -6.11
C ALA A 98 4.64 -23.07 -5.01
N VAL A 99 4.38 -23.56 -3.79
CA VAL A 99 5.34 -23.46 -2.67
C VAL A 99 6.24 -24.69 -2.67
N TYR A 100 7.54 -24.49 -2.95
CA TYR A 100 8.54 -25.56 -2.91
C TYR A 100 9.04 -25.81 -1.49
N ALA A 101 9.48 -24.75 -0.80
CA ALA A 101 10.07 -24.88 0.52
C ALA A 101 9.78 -23.66 1.38
N VAL A 102 9.60 -23.90 2.67
CA VAL A 102 9.49 -22.86 3.70
C VAL A 102 10.65 -23.07 4.65
N HIS A 103 11.43 -22.02 4.91
CA HIS A 103 12.53 -22.11 5.84
C HIS A 103 11.96 -22.23 7.27
N PRO A 104 12.50 -23.13 8.13
CA PRO A 104 11.89 -23.43 9.43
C PRO A 104 12.04 -22.34 10.49
N VAL A 105 12.99 -21.41 10.30
CA VAL A 105 13.33 -20.36 11.28
C VAL A 105 13.34 -18.96 10.64
N GLU A 106 14.24 -18.74 9.68
CA GLU A 106 14.32 -17.49 8.91
C GLU A 106 13.07 -17.23 8.07
N GLU A 107 12.76 -15.94 7.86
CA GLU A 107 11.72 -15.48 6.96
C GLU A 107 12.17 -15.67 5.49
N ALA A 108 12.10 -16.93 5.01
CA ALA A 108 12.41 -17.30 3.63
C ALA A 108 11.42 -18.36 3.10
N VAL A 109 10.90 -18.13 1.89
CA VAL A 109 10.04 -19.08 1.18
C VAL A 109 10.48 -19.17 -0.28
N LEU A 110 10.66 -20.40 -0.74
CA LEU A 110 10.99 -20.74 -2.12
C LEU A 110 9.72 -21.13 -2.85
N LEU A 111 9.42 -20.40 -3.92
CA LEU A 111 8.22 -20.47 -4.73
C LEU A 111 8.56 -20.81 -6.18
N GLU A 112 7.56 -21.22 -6.94
CA GLU A 112 7.61 -21.26 -8.39
C GLU A 112 7.90 -19.87 -8.98
N ARG A 113 8.79 -19.79 -9.99
CA ARG A 113 8.90 -18.58 -10.81
C ARG A 113 7.85 -18.61 -11.93
N VAL A 114 6.65 -18.17 -11.60
CA VAL A 114 5.54 -18.06 -12.56
C VAL A 114 5.88 -17.01 -13.63
N PRO A 115 5.69 -17.29 -14.92
CA PRO A 115 5.93 -16.32 -15.98
C PRO A 115 4.81 -15.25 -16.05
N GLY A 116 5.18 -14.04 -16.47
CA GLY A 116 4.24 -12.95 -16.72
C GLY A 116 4.80 -11.58 -16.31
N ASP A 117 4.10 -10.54 -16.74
CA ASP A 117 4.34 -9.15 -16.34
C ASP A 117 3.45 -8.78 -15.14
N THR A 118 3.91 -7.84 -14.31
CA THR A 118 3.20 -7.34 -13.11
C THR A 118 2.63 -5.92 -13.29
N TRP A 119 3.21 -5.14 -14.21
CA TRP A 119 2.93 -3.71 -14.35
C TRP A 119 1.75 -3.47 -15.29
N PHE A 120 0.53 -3.51 -14.76
CA PHE A 120 -0.70 -3.43 -15.54
C PHE A 120 -0.79 -2.20 -16.45
N TYR A 121 -0.31 -1.03 -16.01
CA TYR A 121 -0.24 0.18 -16.87
C TYR A 121 0.60 0.03 -18.15
N ARG A 122 1.43 -1.02 -18.28
CA ARG A 122 2.24 -1.26 -19.48
C ARG A 122 1.44 -1.91 -20.60
N LEU A 123 0.28 -2.49 -20.33
CA LEU A 123 -0.64 -2.94 -21.38
C LEU A 123 -1.12 -1.72 -22.18
N ARG A 124 -0.78 -1.70 -23.48
CA ARG A 124 -1.11 -0.59 -24.39
C ARG A 124 -2.34 -0.88 -25.25
N ASP A 125 -2.65 -2.16 -25.47
CA ASP A 125 -3.89 -2.59 -26.12
C ASP A 125 -5.04 -2.53 -25.09
N PRO A 126 -6.02 -1.63 -25.25
CA PRO A 126 -7.16 -1.53 -24.34
C PRO A 126 -7.98 -2.82 -24.26
N ASP A 127 -8.11 -3.55 -25.37
CA ASP A 127 -8.90 -4.78 -25.39
C ASP A 127 -8.20 -5.89 -24.60
N GLU A 128 -6.87 -5.97 -24.69
CA GLU A 128 -6.06 -6.86 -23.84
C GLU A 128 -6.15 -6.47 -22.37
N GLN A 129 -6.07 -5.18 -22.07
CA GLN A 129 -6.22 -4.67 -20.72
C GLN A 129 -7.56 -5.08 -20.09
N VAL A 130 -8.66 -5.00 -20.86
CA VAL A 130 -9.99 -5.49 -20.44
C VAL A 130 -9.99 -7.00 -20.24
N ARG A 131 -9.44 -7.79 -21.16
CA ARG A 131 -9.38 -9.27 -21.01
C ARG A 131 -8.64 -9.70 -19.74
N VAL A 132 -7.47 -9.09 -19.47
CA VAL A 132 -6.69 -9.37 -18.25
C VAL A 132 -7.47 -8.96 -17.01
N ALA A 133 -8.10 -7.79 -17.02
CA ALA A 133 -8.92 -7.33 -15.90
C ALA A 133 -10.09 -8.27 -15.60
N GLN A 134 -10.79 -8.76 -16.63
CA GLN A 134 -11.88 -9.74 -16.50
C GLN A 134 -11.38 -11.07 -15.92
N ASP A 135 -10.21 -11.53 -16.33
CA ASP A 135 -9.62 -12.78 -15.83
C ASP A 135 -9.13 -12.66 -14.38
N PHE A 136 -8.63 -11.48 -14.00
CA PHE A 136 -8.35 -11.14 -12.60
C PHE A 136 -9.62 -11.15 -11.74
N ILE A 137 -10.69 -10.49 -12.18
CA ILE A 137 -11.98 -10.49 -11.48
C ILE A 137 -12.54 -11.90 -11.34
N ARG A 138 -12.40 -12.74 -12.37
CA ARG A 138 -12.77 -14.16 -12.30
C ARG A 138 -11.96 -14.92 -11.24
N SER A 139 -10.68 -14.61 -11.10
CA SER A 139 -9.81 -15.22 -10.09
C SER A 139 -10.19 -14.77 -8.69
N LEU A 140 -10.39 -13.47 -8.45
CA LEU A 140 -10.89 -12.93 -7.18
C LEU A 140 -12.24 -13.56 -6.78
N ALA A 141 -13.19 -13.64 -7.71
CA ALA A 141 -14.48 -14.29 -7.49
C ALA A 141 -14.37 -15.80 -7.20
N LYS A 142 -13.33 -16.49 -7.69
CA LYS A 142 -13.07 -17.89 -7.29
C LYS A 142 -12.56 -17.97 -5.86
N VAL A 143 -11.62 -17.11 -5.47
CA VAL A 143 -11.10 -17.04 -4.09
C VAL A 143 -12.25 -16.79 -3.11
N HIS A 144 -13.12 -15.80 -3.39
CA HIS A 144 -14.23 -15.46 -2.51
C HIS A 144 -15.38 -16.49 -2.47
N ARG A 145 -15.34 -17.53 -3.29
CA ARG A 145 -16.29 -18.66 -3.23
C ARG A 145 -15.75 -19.87 -2.48
N LEU A 146 -14.48 -19.87 -2.12
CA LEU A 146 -13.91 -20.92 -1.29
C LEU A 146 -14.59 -20.88 0.09
N ASP A 147 -14.86 -22.05 0.65
CA ASP A 147 -15.30 -22.18 2.03
C ASP A 147 -14.09 -22.00 2.96
N PRO A 148 -13.97 -20.88 3.70
CA PRO A 148 -12.78 -20.61 4.48
C PRO A 148 -12.55 -21.64 5.59
N ALA A 149 -13.62 -22.29 6.08
CA ALA A 149 -13.52 -23.32 7.13
C ALA A 149 -12.87 -24.61 6.62
N ARG A 150 -12.73 -24.77 5.30
CA ARG A 150 -12.08 -25.92 4.65
C ARG A 150 -10.66 -25.63 4.18
N LEU A 151 -10.19 -24.40 4.34
CA LEU A 151 -8.81 -24.02 4.02
C LEU A 151 -7.90 -24.33 5.21
N ASP A 152 -6.84 -25.10 4.98
CA ASP A 152 -5.85 -25.43 6.00
C ASP A 152 -4.85 -24.28 6.18
N ILE A 153 -5.27 -23.23 6.90
CA ILE A 153 -4.49 -22.00 7.13
C ILE A 153 -4.48 -21.66 8.63
N PRO A 154 -3.81 -22.45 9.47
CA PRO A 154 -3.80 -22.25 10.91
C PRO A 154 -3.22 -20.88 11.32
N GLY A 155 -2.33 -20.29 10.53
CA GLY A 155 -1.75 -18.98 10.78
C GLY A 155 -2.75 -17.82 10.80
N LEU A 156 -3.95 -17.97 10.20
CA LEU A 156 -5.02 -16.96 10.23
C LEU A 156 -5.98 -17.13 11.41
N GLY A 157 -5.85 -18.22 12.18
CA GLY A 157 -6.77 -18.52 13.28
C GLY A 157 -8.15 -19.00 12.82
N PRO A 158 -9.13 -19.06 13.72
CA PRO A 158 -10.46 -19.58 13.40
C PRO A 158 -11.26 -18.59 12.54
N VAL A 159 -12.07 -19.14 11.63
CA VAL A 159 -13.08 -18.39 10.88
C VAL A 159 -14.20 -17.98 11.83
N ARG A 160 -14.45 -16.68 11.92
CA ARG A 160 -15.51 -16.04 12.73
C ARG A 160 -16.36 -15.14 11.85
N SER A 161 -17.32 -14.40 12.41
CA SER A 161 -18.10 -13.43 11.63
C SER A 161 -17.20 -12.33 11.03
N ALA A 162 -17.62 -11.76 9.90
CA ALA A 162 -16.92 -10.66 9.25
C ALA A 162 -16.77 -9.46 10.21
N ARG A 163 -17.80 -9.21 11.03
CA ARG A 163 -17.79 -8.19 12.08
C ARG A 163 -16.70 -8.42 13.12
N GLU A 164 -16.55 -9.64 13.62
CA GLU A 164 -15.50 -9.97 14.60
C GLU A 164 -14.10 -9.80 14.02
N HIS A 165 -13.88 -10.23 12.78
CA HIS A 165 -12.60 -10.03 12.10
C HIS A 165 -12.30 -8.54 11.85
N ALA A 166 -13.29 -7.75 11.43
CA ALA A 166 -13.13 -6.30 11.26
C ALA A 166 -12.73 -5.62 12.59
N LEU A 167 -13.41 -5.93 13.69
CA LEU A 167 -13.08 -5.40 15.02
C LEU A 167 -11.67 -5.82 15.49
N GLU A 168 -11.30 -7.07 15.27
CA GLU A 168 -9.95 -7.54 15.59
C GLU A 168 -8.89 -6.75 14.82
N ARG A 169 -9.10 -6.52 13.52
CA ARG A 169 -8.16 -5.77 12.69
C ARG A 169 -8.11 -4.29 13.08
N ILE A 170 -9.23 -3.66 13.44
CA ILE A 170 -9.25 -2.28 14.00
C ILE A 170 -8.44 -2.22 15.30
N ALA A 171 -8.59 -3.22 16.18
CA ALA A 171 -7.78 -3.30 17.40
C ALA A 171 -6.28 -3.49 17.08
N GLN A 172 -5.94 -4.25 16.03
CA GLN A 172 -4.56 -4.36 15.54
C GLN A 172 -4.03 -3.02 15.02
N ILE A 173 -4.79 -2.31 14.19
CA ILE A 173 -4.46 -0.96 13.69
C ILE A 173 -4.11 -0.04 14.87
N ARG A 174 -4.96 0.01 15.90
CA ARG A 174 -4.69 0.81 17.12
C ARG A 174 -3.37 0.42 17.76
N ARG A 175 -3.14 -0.89 18.00
CA ARG A 175 -1.90 -1.38 18.61
C ARG A 175 -0.65 -0.99 17.80
N ARG A 176 -0.72 -1.04 16.48
CA ARG A 176 0.39 -0.66 15.58
C ARG A 176 0.67 0.83 15.61
N ALA A 177 -0.39 1.64 15.63
CA ALA A 177 -0.32 3.09 15.60
C ALA A 177 0.05 3.72 16.95
N THR A 178 -0.15 3.02 18.07
CA THR A 178 0.22 3.51 19.40
C THR A 178 1.74 3.52 19.57
N ALA A 179 2.30 4.73 19.65
CA ALA A 179 3.69 4.99 19.95
C ALA A 179 4.08 4.52 21.37
N PRO A 180 5.39 4.38 21.68
CA PRO A 180 5.84 4.00 23.02
C PRO A 180 5.37 4.91 24.15
N ASP A 181 5.13 6.19 23.88
CA ASP A 181 4.60 7.17 24.84
C ASP A 181 3.06 7.12 24.99
N GLY A 182 2.40 6.18 24.30
CA GLY A 182 0.95 6.00 24.31
C GLY A 182 0.20 6.94 23.35
N SER A 183 0.89 7.84 22.65
CA SER A 183 0.27 8.69 21.64
C SER A 183 -0.10 7.89 20.39
N ILE A 184 -1.07 8.41 19.64
CA ILE A 184 -1.54 7.86 18.37
C ILE A 184 -1.77 9.03 17.42
N ASP A 185 -1.45 8.86 16.13
CA ASP A 185 -1.75 9.88 15.14
C ASP A 185 -3.25 10.26 15.20
N PRO A 186 -3.59 11.57 15.25
CA PRO A 186 -4.97 11.99 15.44
C PRO A 186 -5.94 11.51 14.35
N LEU A 187 -5.49 11.38 13.10
CA LEU A 187 -6.32 10.91 11.98
C LEU A 187 -6.48 9.38 12.05
N VAL A 188 -5.45 8.64 12.44
CA VAL A 188 -5.57 7.19 12.71
C VAL A 188 -6.55 6.95 13.86
N ARG A 189 -6.44 7.69 14.97
CA ARG A 189 -7.36 7.55 16.11
C ARG A 189 -8.80 7.84 15.71
N LEU A 190 -9.04 9.00 15.07
CA LEU A 190 -10.37 9.39 14.60
C LEU A 190 -10.97 8.31 13.69
N SER A 191 -10.19 7.80 12.75
CA SER A 191 -10.67 6.78 11.81
C SER A 191 -10.92 5.44 12.48
N ALA A 192 -10.04 5.00 13.40
CA ALA A 192 -10.26 3.78 14.15
C ALA A 192 -11.50 3.88 15.07
N ASP A 193 -11.72 5.03 15.72
CA ASP A 193 -12.93 5.31 16.52
C ASP A 193 -14.18 5.24 15.64
N TRP A 194 -14.14 5.88 14.46
CA TRP A 194 -15.24 5.86 13.51
C TRP A 194 -15.51 4.45 12.97
N LEU A 195 -14.48 3.73 12.52
CA LEU A 195 -14.60 2.35 12.00
C LEU A 195 -15.22 1.41 13.04
N GLU A 196 -14.74 1.46 14.29
CA GLU A 196 -15.24 0.62 15.38
C GLU A 196 -16.73 0.88 15.69
N ALA A 197 -17.17 2.13 15.61
CA ALA A 197 -18.56 2.51 15.83
C ALA A 197 -19.49 2.16 14.66
N HIS A 198 -18.95 1.98 13.45
CA HIS A 198 -19.73 1.82 12.21
C HIS A 198 -19.44 0.52 11.47
N VAL A 199 -18.94 -0.52 12.15
CA VAL A 199 -18.70 -1.83 11.53
C VAL A 199 -20.00 -2.30 10.86
N PRO A 200 -19.99 -2.63 9.55
CA PRO A 200 -21.19 -3.02 8.84
C PRO A 200 -21.92 -4.18 9.49
N ASP A 201 -23.25 -4.10 9.50
CA ASP A 201 -24.12 -5.21 9.90
C ASP A 201 -24.26 -6.19 8.72
N TYR A 202 -23.21 -7.01 8.54
CA TYR A 202 -23.13 -8.01 7.50
C TYR A 202 -23.12 -9.41 8.11
N ASP A 203 -24.18 -10.18 7.82
CA ASP A 203 -24.40 -11.56 8.26
C ASP A 203 -24.14 -12.60 7.16
N GLY A 204 -23.67 -12.15 6.00
CA GLY A 204 -23.37 -13.01 4.87
C GLY A 204 -22.07 -13.82 5.01
N PRO A 205 -21.70 -14.58 3.96
CA PRO A 205 -20.54 -15.44 3.98
C PRO A 205 -19.24 -14.64 4.20
N VAL A 206 -18.42 -15.17 5.11
CA VAL A 206 -17.03 -14.75 5.32
C VAL A 206 -16.18 -15.36 4.21
N VAL A 207 -15.21 -14.60 3.71
CA VAL A 207 -14.31 -15.04 2.65
C VAL A 207 -12.86 -14.90 3.08
N LEU A 208 -11.95 -15.60 2.38
CA LEU A 208 -10.53 -15.27 2.44
C LEU A 208 -10.30 -14.00 1.60
N VAL A 209 -10.03 -12.89 2.27
CA VAL A 209 -9.68 -11.59 1.70
C VAL A 209 -8.16 -11.58 1.46
N GLN A 210 -7.70 -11.16 0.29
CA GLN A 210 -6.28 -11.01 -0.03
C GLN A 210 -5.66 -9.85 0.77
N GLY A 211 -6.40 -8.74 0.93
CA GLY A 211 -6.02 -7.60 1.77
C GLY A 211 -5.09 -6.59 1.11
N ASP A 212 -4.69 -6.83 -0.14
CA ASP A 212 -3.98 -5.89 -1.00
C ASP A 212 -4.37 -6.07 -2.48
N THR A 213 -5.65 -6.31 -2.72
CA THR A 213 -6.17 -6.69 -4.05
C THR A 213 -6.02 -5.58 -5.08
N GLY A 214 -5.50 -5.90 -6.26
CA GLY A 214 -5.58 -5.03 -7.44
C GLY A 214 -4.35 -5.03 -8.35
N PRO A 215 -4.28 -4.07 -9.30
CA PRO A 215 -3.12 -3.89 -10.18
C PRO A 215 -1.79 -3.85 -9.42
N GLY A 216 -0.81 -4.60 -9.94
CA GLY A 216 0.49 -4.82 -9.31
C GLY A 216 0.59 -6.11 -8.50
N ASN A 217 -0.54 -6.68 -8.06
CA ASN A 217 -0.56 -7.90 -7.23
C ASN A 217 -1.10 -9.14 -7.96
N PHE A 218 -0.89 -9.18 -9.27
CA PHE A 218 -1.04 -10.37 -10.09
C PHE A 218 -0.04 -10.35 -11.25
N LEU A 219 0.27 -11.53 -11.78
CA LEU A 219 1.01 -11.70 -13.02
C LEU A 219 0.04 -11.96 -14.16
N TYR A 220 0.38 -11.46 -15.35
CA TYR A 220 -0.36 -11.75 -16.56
C TYR A 220 0.55 -12.06 -17.74
N GLN A 221 0.04 -12.87 -18.68
CA GLN A 221 0.67 -13.15 -19.96
C GLN A 221 -0.42 -13.51 -20.98
N ASP A 222 -0.25 -13.07 -22.23
CA ASP A 222 -1.15 -13.43 -23.35
C ASP A 222 -2.64 -13.20 -23.04
N GLY A 223 -2.95 -12.06 -22.41
CA GLY A 223 -4.31 -11.68 -22.03
C GLY A 223 -4.94 -12.45 -20.85
N ARG A 224 -4.15 -13.21 -20.06
CA ARG A 224 -4.63 -14.03 -18.93
C ARG A 224 -3.82 -13.79 -17.66
N VAL A 225 -4.45 -13.96 -16.51
CA VAL A 225 -3.76 -13.95 -15.21
C VAL A 225 -3.08 -15.30 -15.00
N THR A 226 -1.77 -15.27 -14.73
CA THR A 226 -0.95 -16.47 -14.51
C THR A 226 -0.76 -16.77 -13.02
N ALA A 227 -0.76 -15.74 -12.17
CA ALA A 227 -0.78 -15.92 -10.72
C ALA A 227 -1.33 -14.69 -9.99
N VAL A 228 -2.10 -14.90 -8.92
CA VAL A 228 -2.40 -13.88 -7.91
C VAL A 228 -1.27 -13.89 -6.88
N LEU A 229 -0.76 -12.70 -6.58
CA LEU A 229 0.41 -12.50 -5.74
C LEU A 229 0.03 -11.79 -4.43
N ASP A 230 1.03 -11.68 -3.56
CA ASP A 230 1.03 -10.87 -2.35
C ASP A 230 -0.14 -11.09 -1.38
N TRP A 231 0.02 -12.13 -0.55
CA TRP A 231 -0.94 -12.56 0.46
C TRP A 231 -0.54 -12.13 1.88
N GLU A 232 0.37 -11.15 2.01
CA GLU A 232 0.92 -10.76 3.31
C GLU A 232 -0.07 -10.03 4.22
N LEU A 233 -1.16 -9.48 3.68
CA LEU A 233 -2.25 -8.83 4.40
C LEU A 233 -3.55 -9.67 4.44
N CYS A 234 -3.49 -10.93 4.00
CA CYS A 234 -4.68 -11.75 3.85
C CYS A 234 -5.33 -12.07 5.20
N HIS A 235 -6.64 -12.30 5.21
CA HIS A 235 -7.40 -12.53 6.44
C HIS A 235 -8.80 -13.00 6.08
N PHE A 236 -9.55 -13.50 7.07
CA PHE A 236 -10.96 -13.75 6.90
C PHE A 236 -11.76 -12.47 7.11
N GLY A 237 -12.74 -12.18 6.24
CA GLY A 237 -13.49 -10.94 6.32
C GLY A 237 -14.65 -10.83 5.34
N ASP A 238 -15.11 -9.60 5.17
CA ASP A 238 -16.13 -9.23 4.20
C ASP A 238 -15.50 -9.14 2.79
N PRO A 239 -16.12 -9.73 1.75
CA PRO A 239 -15.62 -9.60 0.36
C PRO A 239 -15.49 -8.15 -0.12
N MET A 240 -16.24 -7.20 0.44
CA MET A 240 -16.17 -5.78 0.06
C MET A 240 -14.85 -5.11 0.51
N ASP A 241 -14.10 -5.71 1.43
CA ASP A 241 -12.75 -5.24 1.82
C ASP A 241 -11.82 -5.27 0.59
N ASP A 242 -11.72 -6.41 -0.09
CA ASP A 242 -10.91 -6.53 -1.31
C ASP A 242 -11.40 -5.65 -2.47
N ILE A 243 -12.71 -5.38 -2.56
CA ILE A 243 -13.24 -4.42 -3.54
C ILE A 243 -12.80 -2.99 -3.21
N ALA A 244 -12.75 -2.62 -1.92
CA ALA A 244 -12.19 -1.33 -1.51
C ALA A 244 -10.69 -1.24 -1.83
N TRP A 245 -9.91 -2.28 -1.56
CA TRP A 245 -8.49 -2.36 -1.95
C TRP A 245 -8.28 -2.27 -3.45
N LEU A 246 -9.09 -2.97 -4.25
CA LEU A 246 -9.06 -2.86 -5.71
C LEU A 246 -9.30 -1.41 -6.15
N SER A 247 -10.26 -0.74 -5.52
CA SER A 247 -10.55 0.66 -5.82
C SER A 247 -9.41 1.60 -5.42
N LEU A 248 -8.68 1.31 -4.34
CA LEU A 248 -7.51 2.06 -3.90
C LEU A 248 -6.34 1.88 -4.87
N ARG A 249 -6.01 0.63 -5.22
CA ARG A 249 -4.94 0.27 -6.16
C ARG A 249 -5.18 0.87 -7.54
N THR A 250 -6.44 0.94 -7.98
CA THR A 250 -6.86 1.60 -9.23
C THR A 250 -6.46 3.08 -9.30
N VAL A 251 -6.35 3.78 -8.17
CA VAL A 251 -5.88 5.18 -8.14
C VAL A 251 -4.38 5.26 -8.44
N GLN A 252 -3.59 4.27 -8.03
CA GLN A 252 -2.13 4.26 -8.20
C GLN A 252 -1.72 3.72 -9.58
N ASP A 253 -2.34 2.62 -9.99
CA ASP A 253 -2.18 2.01 -11.30
C ASP A 253 -3.58 1.85 -11.89
N THR A 254 -3.88 2.68 -12.89
CA THR A 254 -5.22 2.78 -13.49
C THR A 254 -5.69 1.42 -13.98
N PHE A 255 -6.83 0.98 -13.46
CA PHE A 255 -7.53 -0.21 -13.91
C PHE A 255 -8.51 0.11 -15.04
N THR A 256 -9.25 -0.90 -15.48
CA THR A 256 -10.34 -0.73 -16.45
C THR A 256 -11.59 -0.17 -15.79
N HIS A 257 -12.65 0.06 -16.57
CA HIS A 257 -13.91 0.62 -16.09
C HIS A 257 -14.47 -0.16 -14.87
N LEU A 258 -14.35 0.43 -13.68
CA LEU A 258 -14.59 -0.28 -12.42
C LEU A 258 -16.04 -0.75 -12.28
N PRO A 259 -17.09 0.03 -12.60
CA PRO A 259 -18.47 -0.44 -12.53
C PRO A 259 -18.72 -1.74 -13.31
N ASP A 260 -18.18 -1.88 -14.53
CA ASP A 260 -18.29 -3.14 -15.31
C ASP A 260 -17.63 -4.31 -14.58
N ARG A 261 -16.45 -4.08 -14.01
CA ARG A 261 -15.69 -5.10 -13.27
C ARG A 261 -16.40 -5.52 -11.99
N LEU A 262 -17.09 -4.60 -11.30
CA LEU A 262 -17.91 -4.91 -10.13
C LEU A 262 -19.15 -5.73 -10.52
N ALA A 263 -19.83 -5.38 -11.61
CA ALA A 263 -20.96 -6.16 -12.12
C ALA A 263 -20.57 -7.60 -12.52
N GLU A 264 -19.40 -7.75 -13.14
CA GLU A 264 -18.83 -9.08 -13.44
C GLU A 264 -18.49 -9.86 -12.17
N TYR A 265 -17.87 -9.20 -11.18
CA TYR A 265 -17.54 -9.80 -9.89
C TYR A 265 -18.80 -10.31 -9.19
N GLU A 266 -19.86 -9.50 -9.12
CA GLU A 266 -21.13 -9.88 -8.49
C GLU A 266 -21.72 -11.14 -9.12
N LYS A 267 -21.79 -11.16 -10.46
CA LYS A 267 -22.29 -12.31 -11.22
C LYS A 267 -21.45 -13.58 -11.01
N LEU A 268 -20.13 -13.44 -10.92
CA LEU A 268 -19.21 -14.57 -10.83
C LEU A 268 -19.07 -15.12 -9.40
N SER A 269 -19.10 -14.24 -8.41
CA SER A 269 -18.90 -14.60 -7.00
C SER A 269 -20.20 -14.99 -6.30
N GLY A 270 -21.33 -14.40 -6.71
CA GLY A 270 -22.60 -14.49 -5.99
C GLY A 270 -22.71 -13.53 -4.80
N HIS A 271 -21.68 -12.71 -4.54
CA HIS A 271 -21.69 -11.67 -3.51
C HIS A 271 -22.19 -10.37 -4.10
N ALA A 272 -23.32 -9.86 -3.59
CA ALA A 272 -23.86 -8.57 -4.00
C ALA A 272 -22.88 -7.43 -3.69
N ILE A 273 -22.70 -6.51 -4.65
CA ILE A 273 -21.94 -5.29 -4.43
C ILE A 273 -22.72 -4.36 -3.51
N ASP A 274 -22.07 -3.96 -2.42
CA ASP A 274 -22.63 -3.03 -1.46
C ASP A 274 -21.73 -1.79 -1.37
N VAL A 275 -22.24 -0.70 -1.94
CA VAL A 275 -21.50 0.57 -2.07
C VAL A 275 -21.14 1.16 -0.72
N ASP A 276 -22.01 1.03 0.29
CA ASP A 276 -21.78 1.63 1.60
C ASP A 276 -20.75 0.82 2.40
N ARG A 277 -20.77 -0.52 2.28
CA ARG A 277 -19.70 -1.37 2.81
C ARG A 277 -18.36 -1.09 2.12
N ILE A 278 -18.34 -0.90 0.80
CA ILE A 278 -17.10 -0.53 0.10
C ILE A 278 -16.58 0.82 0.61
N ARG A 279 -17.44 1.82 0.81
CA ARG A 279 -17.04 3.12 1.36
C ARG A 279 -16.47 3.01 2.79
N TYR A 280 -17.09 2.19 3.64
CA TYR A 280 -16.53 1.85 4.95
C TYR A 280 -15.13 1.24 4.82
N TYR A 281 -14.98 0.24 3.93
CA TYR A 281 -13.70 -0.43 3.74
C TYR A 281 -12.64 0.43 3.03
N ARG A 282 -13.01 1.52 2.34
CA ARG A 282 -12.04 2.53 1.85
C ARG A 282 -11.37 3.27 3.00
N VAL A 283 -12.13 3.67 4.03
CA VAL A 283 -11.55 4.24 5.26
C VAL A 283 -10.70 3.21 5.97
N PHE A 284 -11.16 1.96 6.03
CA PHE A 284 -10.42 0.85 6.62
C PHE A 284 -9.07 0.61 5.93
N ALA A 285 -9.06 0.58 4.58
CA ALA A 285 -7.86 0.36 3.78
C ALA A 285 -6.84 1.48 3.98
N GLU A 286 -7.28 2.76 3.92
CA GLU A 286 -6.38 3.90 4.14
C GLU A 286 -5.83 3.95 5.58
N THR A 287 -6.66 3.64 6.57
CA THR A 287 -6.21 3.54 7.97
C THR A 287 -5.21 2.38 8.15
N THR A 288 -5.39 1.28 7.42
CA THR A 288 -4.42 0.17 7.39
C THR A 288 -3.10 0.61 6.73
N MET A 289 -3.17 1.25 5.57
CA MET A 289 -2.01 1.80 4.83
C MET A 289 -1.17 2.72 5.71
N ALA A 290 -1.80 3.64 6.44
CA ALA A 290 -1.14 4.57 7.36
C ALA A 290 -0.41 3.87 8.53
N THR A 291 -0.72 2.60 8.82
CA THR A 291 -0.17 1.84 9.95
C THR A 291 0.69 0.65 9.54
N LEU A 292 1.04 0.51 8.25
CA LEU A 292 1.90 -0.57 7.76
C LEU A 292 3.34 -0.47 8.29
N THR A 293 3.82 0.73 8.61
CA THR A 293 5.10 0.92 9.30
C THR A 293 4.84 1.22 10.78
N PRO A 294 5.20 0.30 11.71
CA PRO A 294 4.97 0.52 13.14
C PRO A 294 5.75 1.72 13.68
N HIS A 295 5.21 2.40 14.70
CA HIS A 295 5.95 3.43 15.44
C HIS A 295 6.95 2.78 16.40
N GLU A 296 8.21 2.64 15.99
CA GLU A 296 9.25 1.93 16.78
C GLU A 296 10.21 2.84 17.57
N GLY A 297 9.99 4.16 17.62
CA GLY A 297 10.92 5.12 18.24
C GLY A 297 10.30 6.03 19.32
N PRO A 298 11.08 6.49 20.33
CA PRO A 298 10.66 7.51 21.27
C PRO A 298 10.69 8.89 20.59
N GLY A 299 9.52 9.50 20.37
CA GLY A 299 9.39 10.94 20.11
C GLY A 299 9.07 11.39 18.68
N VAL A 300 8.12 10.74 17.97
CA VAL A 300 7.53 11.31 16.74
C VAL A 300 6.11 11.80 17.03
N PRO A 301 5.88 13.13 17.17
CA PRO A 301 4.54 13.67 17.31
C PRO A 301 3.81 13.80 15.96
N ALA A 302 2.50 13.60 16.01
CA ALA A 302 1.41 13.98 15.11
C ALA A 302 1.75 14.68 13.77
N VAL A 303 1.20 14.15 12.67
CA VAL A 303 0.93 14.73 11.32
C VAL A 303 2.10 15.41 10.56
N ASP A 304 2.99 16.13 11.22
CA ASP A 304 4.31 16.58 10.72
C ASP A 304 5.38 15.50 10.88
N GLY A 305 5.14 14.59 11.82
CA GLY A 305 5.97 13.45 12.12
C GLY A 305 6.11 12.47 10.97
N GLU A 306 5.22 12.38 9.99
CA GLU A 306 5.40 11.42 8.87
C GLU A 306 6.38 11.92 7.81
N GLN A 307 6.48 13.23 7.59
CA GLN A 307 7.53 13.80 6.73
C GLN A 307 8.88 13.74 7.44
N ARG A 308 8.91 14.07 8.73
CA ARG A 308 10.12 13.94 9.57
C ARG A 308 10.49 12.50 9.95
N ALA A 309 9.54 11.57 10.02
CA ALA A 309 9.78 10.14 10.23
C ALA A 309 10.08 9.44 8.93
N ALA A 310 9.62 9.92 7.77
CA ALA A 310 10.25 9.54 6.50
C ALA A 310 11.70 10.02 6.46
N GLU A 311 12.01 11.24 6.94
CA GLU A 311 13.38 11.76 7.08
C GLU A 311 14.22 11.04 8.17
N GLN A 312 13.62 10.57 9.27
CA GLN A 312 14.30 9.87 10.38
C GLN A 312 14.34 8.35 10.23
N SER A 313 13.33 7.72 9.63
CA SER A 313 13.41 6.32 9.15
C SER A 313 14.46 6.20 8.03
N ALA A 314 14.63 7.26 7.22
CA ALA A 314 15.76 7.43 6.31
C ALA A 314 17.11 7.68 7.03
N ALA A 315 17.12 7.87 8.36
CA ALA A 315 18.35 7.92 9.16
C ALA A 315 18.75 6.54 9.71
N GLU A 316 17.81 5.59 9.83
CA GLU A 316 18.08 4.21 10.29
C GLU A 316 18.36 3.25 9.13
N LYS A 317 17.76 3.47 7.96
CA LYS A 317 18.20 2.88 6.69
C LYS A 317 19.24 3.81 6.07
N PRO A 318 20.26 3.32 5.35
CA PRO A 318 21.16 4.21 4.61
C PRO A 318 20.31 5.08 3.67
N ALA A 319 20.30 6.40 3.90
CA ALA A 319 19.58 7.40 3.08
C ALA A 319 19.85 7.25 1.56
N ALA A 320 20.93 6.54 1.21
CA ALA A 320 21.33 6.20 -0.13
C ALA A 320 20.41 5.20 -0.87
N GLU A 321 19.39 4.59 -0.26
CA GLU A 321 18.56 3.57 -0.93
C GLU A 321 17.06 3.94 -1.12
N GLN A 322 16.57 5.05 -0.55
CA GLN A 322 15.14 5.41 -0.59
C GLN A 322 14.84 6.58 -1.54
N ASP A 323 13.87 6.41 -2.44
CA ASP A 323 13.34 7.49 -3.28
C ASP A 323 12.34 8.34 -2.48
N VAL A 324 12.87 9.27 -1.67
CA VAL A 324 12.10 10.20 -0.83
C VAL A 324 11.09 11.01 -1.67
N GLY A 325 11.48 11.40 -2.89
CA GLY A 325 10.59 12.14 -3.78
C GLY A 325 9.35 11.34 -4.21
N ASN A 326 9.46 10.03 -4.41
CA ASN A 326 8.27 9.17 -4.62
C ASN A 326 7.46 8.99 -3.34
N LEU A 327 8.14 8.76 -2.22
CA LEU A 327 7.47 8.53 -0.93
C LEU A 327 6.58 9.73 -0.54
N MET A 328 7.07 10.96 -0.71
CA MET A 328 6.31 12.18 -0.44
C MET A 328 5.00 12.27 -1.23
N LEU A 329 5.03 11.91 -2.53
CA LEU A 329 3.83 11.91 -3.38
C LEU A 329 2.84 10.84 -2.95
N TYR A 330 3.37 9.65 -2.62
CA TYR A 330 2.58 8.51 -2.20
C TYR A 330 1.83 8.85 -0.91
N LEU A 331 2.53 9.35 0.10
CA LEU A 331 1.92 9.77 1.37
C LEU A 331 0.87 10.86 1.16
N GLN A 332 1.15 11.85 0.31
CA GLN A 332 0.20 12.92 0.03
C GLN A 332 -1.08 12.41 -0.66
N LEU A 333 -0.93 11.51 -1.63
CA LEU A 333 -2.07 10.88 -2.30
C LEU A 333 -2.96 10.13 -1.30
N HIS A 334 -2.37 9.28 -0.46
CA HIS A 334 -3.09 8.49 0.53
C HIS A 334 -3.80 9.36 1.57
N ARG A 335 -3.14 10.40 2.10
CA ARG A 335 -3.79 11.35 3.02
C ARG A 335 -5.02 12.02 2.40
N ARG A 336 -4.96 12.40 1.12
CA ARG A 336 -6.10 12.97 0.41
C ARG A 336 -7.21 11.95 0.22
N LEU A 337 -6.90 10.75 -0.29
CA LEU A 337 -7.87 9.68 -0.48
C LEU A 337 -8.55 9.27 0.84
N TRP A 338 -7.81 9.23 1.93
CA TRP A 338 -8.33 8.95 3.26
C TRP A 338 -9.37 9.98 3.69
N LEU A 339 -9.08 11.27 3.53
CA LEU A 339 -10.02 12.34 3.87
C LEU A 339 -11.19 12.42 2.88
N GLU A 340 -11.01 12.07 1.61
CA GLU A 340 -12.10 11.89 0.65
C GLU A 340 -13.04 10.74 1.08
N ALA A 341 -12.49 9.63 1.57
CA ALA A 341 -13.27 8.51 2.08
C ALA A 341 -14.04 8.89 3.36
N LEU A 342 -13.37 9.55 4.32
CA LEU A 342 -14.00 10.06 5.54
C LEU A 342 -15.11 11.09 5.23
N ASN A 343 -14.85 12.05 4.34
CA ASN A 343 -15.85 13.02 3.90
C ASN A 343 -17.11 12.34 3.36
N ALA A 344 -16.95 11.28 2.56
CA ALA A 344 -18.05 10.53 1.99
C ALA A 344 -18.87 9.77 3.05
N VAL A 345 -18.21 9.06 3.98
CA VAL A 345 -18.93 8.25 4.98
C VAL A 345 -19.48 9.06 6.15
N MET A 346 -18.88 10.21 6.45
CA MET A 346 -19.36 11.13 7.49
C MET A 346 -20.40 12.12 6.95
N GLY A 347 -20.64 12.17 5.63
CA GLY A 347 -21.65 13.05 5.02
C GLY A 347 -21.35 14.54 5.21
N LEU A 348 -20.07 14.95 5.20
CA LEU A 348 -19.65 16.31 5.55
C LEU A 348 -19.75 17.31 4.39
N GLU A 349 -19.97 16.83 3.16
CA GLU A 349 -20.07 17.64 1.93
C GLU A 349 -18.90 18.62 1.74
N LEU A 350 -17.69 18.23 2.17
CA LEU A 350 -16.52 19.10 2.13
C LEU A 350 -16.07 19.38 0.69
N THR A 351 -15.85 20.66 0.38
CA THR A 351 -15.33 21.14 -0.89
C THR A 351 -13.91 21.71 -0.74
N LYS A 352 -13.26 22.05 -1.85
CA LYS A 352 -11.91 22.65 -1.81
C LYS A 352 -11.92 23.93 -0.94
N PRO A 353 -10.99 24.06 0.04
CA PRO A 353 -10.85 25.28 0.83
C PRO A 353 -10.25 26.43 0.01
N VAL A 354 -10.09 27.59 0.66
CA VAL A 354 -9.20 28.65 0.17
C VAL A 354 -7.77 28.09 0.05
N MET A 355 -7.20 28.25 -1.14
CA MET A 355 -5.83 27.83 -1.47
C MET A 355 -4.87 28.99 -1.28
N PRO A 356 -3.61 28.71 -0.86
CA PRO A 356 -2.60 29.76 -0.77
C PRO A 356 -2.22 30.25 -2.17
N GLU A 357 -1.98 31.55 -2.29
CA GLU A 357 -1.49 32.20 -3.49
C GLU A 357 0.04 32.34 -3.45
N PRO A 358 0.72 32.33 -4.60
CA PRO A 358 2.15 32.58 -4.66
C PRO A 358 2.51 34.01 -4.21
N ALA A 359 3.39 34.15 -3.22
CA ALA A 359 3.93 35.43 -2.81
C ALA A 359 4.87 36.04 -3.88
N GLU A 360 4.91 37.38 -3.94
CA GLU A 360 5.90 38.14 -4.71
C GLU A 360 6.78 38.97 -3.77
N PRO A 361 8.09 39.13 -4.06
CA PRO A 361 8.83 38.57 -5.22
C PRO A 361 9.22 37.09 -5.03
N ARG A 362 9.43 36.37 -6.13
CA ARG A 362 9.90 34.96 -6.13
C ARG A 362 11.40 34.85 -6.40
N ASP A 363 12.20 35.31 -5.44
CA ASP A 363 13.65 35.48 -5.59
C ASP A 363 14.41 34.20 -6.01
N TRP A 364 13.95 33.02 -5.56
CA TRP A 364 14.61 31.74 -5.85
C TRP A 364 14.04 31.00 -7.06
N GLN A 365 12.98 31.52 -7.69
CA GLN A 365 12.33 30.86 -8.84
C GLN A 365 13.29 30.57 -10.01
N PRO A 366 14.22 31.49 -10.39
CA PRO A 366 15.21 31.20 -11.43
C PRO A 366 16.12 30.01 -11.06
N LEU A 367 16.57 29.93 -9.80
CA LEU A 367 17.46 28.85 -9.35
C LEU A 367 16.77 27.48 -9.41
N TYR A 368 15.51 27.39 -8.96
CA TYR A 368 14.74 26.14 -9.10
C TYR A 368 14.56 25.73 -10.57
N ALA A 369 14.35 26.69 -11.47
CA ALA A 369 14.23 26.43 -12.90
C ALA A 369 15.55 25.91 -13.50
N ASP A 370 16.68 26.50 -13.14
CA ASP A 370 18.01 26.08 -13.58
C ASP A 370 18.35 24.66 -13.10
N VAL A 371 18.09 24.34 -11.83
CA VAL A 371 18.28 22.98 -11.30
C VAL A 371 17.43 21.97 -12.08
N LEU A 372 16.15 22.26 -12.31
CA LEU A 372 15.29 21.37 -13.09
C LEU A 372 15.76 21.23 -14.54
N ALA A 373 16.30 22.29 -15.16
CA ALA A 373 16.87 22.24 -16.50
C ALA A 373 18.14 21.37 -16.57
N MET A 374 19.02 21.46 -15.57
CA MET A 374 20.19 20.59 -15.44
C MET A 374 19.77 19.12 -15.31
N LEU A 375 18.80 18.82 -14.43
CA LEU A 375 18.28 17.46 -14.25
C LEU A 375 17.70 16.89 -15.56
N ARG A 376 16.92 17.67 -16.31
CA ARG A 376 16.40 17.28 -17.63
C ARG A 376 17.51 16.98 -18.65
N THR A 377 18.61 17.73 -18.60
CA THR A 377 19.75 17.57 -19.51
C THR A 377 20.51 16.27 -19.24
N ILE A 378 20.64 15.87 -17.97
CA ILE A 378 21.37 14.65 -17.58
C ILE A 378 20.50 13.40 -17.64
N THR A 379 19.17 13.50 -17.48
CA THR A 379 18.26 12.34 -17.42
C THR A 379 18.44 11.35 -18.58
N PRO A 380 18.52 11.76 -19.87
CA PRO A 380 18.67 10.83 -20.98
C PRO A 380 20.03 10.14 -21.04
N ARG A 381 21.01 10.60 -20.25
CA ARG A 381 22.38 10.06 -20.20
C ARG A 381 22.54 8.98 -19.11
N ILE A 382 21.52 8.76 -18.28
CA ILE A 382 21.54 7.79 -17.19
C ILE A 382 20.91 6.48 -17.68
N THR A 383 21.70 5.40 -17.69
CA THR A 383 21.25 4.05 -18.07
C THR A 383 20.91 3.18 -16.86
N ASP A 384 21.42 3.52 -15.67
CA ASP A 384 21.12 2.79 -14.44
C ASP A 384 19.67 3.07 -13.98
N PRO A 385 18.81 2.04 -13.85
CA PRO A 385 17.41 2.22 -13.51
C PRO A 385 17.18 2.88 -12.14
N LEU A 386 18.03 2.56 -11.15
CA LEU A 386 17.91 3.09 -9.79
C LEU A 386 18.30 4.57 -9.75
N ALA A 387 19.40 4.94 -10.41
CA ALA A 387 19.82 6.33 -10.57
C ALA A 387 18.78 7.15 -11.36
N SER A 388 18.15 6.56 -12.38
CA SER A 388 17.05 7.20 -13.12
C SER A 388 15.84 7.46 -12.23
N GLN A 389 15.50 6.51 -11.35
CA GLN A 389 14.44 6.66 -10.35
C GLN A 389 14.77 7.80 -9.36
N TRP A 390 15.96 7.81 -8.77
CA TRP A 390 16.37 8.86 -7.84
C TRP A 390 16.39 10.24 -8.49
N LEU A 391 16.82 10.36 -9.74
CA LEU A 391 16.81 11.62 -10.47
C LEU A 391 15.39 12.19 -10.63
N LYS A 392 14.40 11.32 -10.86
CA LYS A 392 12.99 11.71 -10.87
C LYS A 392 12.53 12.12 -9.46
N GLY A 393 12.96 11.41 -8.43
CA GLY A 393 12.75 11.76 -7.02
C GLY A 393 13.25 13.16 -6.68
N ILE A 394 14.51 13.46 -6.99
CA ILE A 394 15.13 14.78 -6.79
C ILE A 394 14.33 15.86 -7.53
N ALA A 395 13.98 15.62 -8.81
CA ALA A 395 13.22 16.60 -9.58
C ALA A 395 11.84 16.89 -8.96
N ARG A 396 11.21 15.91 -8.30
CA ARG A 396 9.95 16.10 -7.55
C ARG A 396 10.16 16.95 -6.31
N MET A 397 11.20 16.65 -5.52
CA MET A 397 11.55 17.44 -4.34
C MET A 397 11.79 18.91 -4.71
N VAL A 398 12.56 19.17 -5.77
CA VAL A 398 12.83 20.54 -6.25
C VAL A 398 11.54 21.25 -6.68
N ARG A 399 10.61 20.54 -7.35
CA ARG A 399 9.30 21.11 -7.69
C ARG A 399 8.48 21.46 -6.45
N HIS A 400 8.46 20.58 -5.44
CA HIS A 400 7.75 20.84 -4.20
C HIS A 400 8.35 22.01 -3.41
N LEU A 401 9.68 22.05 -3.27
CA LEU A 401 10.37 23.16 -2.59
C LEU A 401 10.09 24.50 -3.24
N ARG A 402 10.03 24.56 -4.58
CA ARG A 402 9.65 25.78 -5.31
C ARG A 402 8.24 26.25 -4.96
N GLU A 403 7.28 25.33 -4.82
CA GLU A 403 5.92 25.70 -4.44
C GLU A 403 5.82 26.06 -2.95
N LEU A 404 6.59 25.41 -2.08
CA LEU A 404 6.69 25.78 -0.66
C LEU A 404 7.28 27.18 -0.48
N ASP A 405 8.33 27.52 -1.22
CA ASP A 405 8.93 28.87 -1.21
C ASP A 405 7.90 29.94 -1.63
N ALA A 406 7.09 29.62 -2.64
CA ALA A 406 6.07 30.54 -3.15
C ALA A 406 4.83 30.65 -2.23
N CYS A 407 4.29 29.53 -1.73
CA CYS A 407 2.95 29.48 -1.13
C CYS A 407 2.96 29.07 0.35
N GLY A 408 4.10 28.62 0.89
CA GLY A 408 4.18 27.98 2.21
C GLY A 408 3.81 28.90 3.37
N ARG A 409 4.14 30.20 3.28
CA ARG A 409 3.79 31.18 4.32
C ARG A 409 2.28 31.38 4.45
N GLU A 410 1.61 31.67 3.34
CA GLU A 410 0.15 31.85 3.34
C GLU A 410 -0.56 30.54 3.69
N ARG A 411 -0.04 29.38 3.25
CA ARG A 411 -0.55 28.07 3.67
C ARG A 411 -0.57 27.94 5.19
N ASP A 412 0.55 28.27 5.84
CA ASP A 412 0.71 28.15 7.30
C ASP A 412 -0.18 29.17 8.04
N GLU A 413 -0.32 30.38 7.51
CA GLU A 413 -1.23 31.42 8.05
C GLU A 413 -2.71 31.02 7.96
N LEU A 414 -3.13 30.43 6.83
CA LEU A 414 -4.48 29.91 6.65
C LEU A 414 -4.76 28.76 7.62
N GLU A 415 -3.82 27.84 7.82
CA GLU A 415 -3.98 26.76 8.80
C GLU A 415 -4.01 27.28 10.23
N GLN A 416 -3.14 28.23 10.58
CA GLN A 416 -3.14 28.85 11.91
C GLN A 416 -4.47 29.56 12.20
N SER A 417 -5.09 30.15 11.17
CA SER A 417 -6.42 30.76 11.26
C SER A 417 -7.52 29.73 11.51
N ASP A 418 -7.50 28.60 10.77
CA ASP A 418 -8.44 27.48 10.99
C ASP A 418 -8.32 26.92 12.42
N ILE A 419 -7.09 26.73 12.90
CA ILE A 419 -6.82 26.25 14.27
C ILE A 419 -7.32 27.25 15.32
N ALA A 420 -7.03 28.55 15.13
CA ALA A 420 -7.43 29.58 16.08
C ALA A 420 -8.95 29.69 16.21
N LEU A 421 -9.68 29.52 15.10
CA LEU A 421 -11.14 29.48 15.08
C LEU A 421 -11.69 28.35 15.94
N LEU A 422 -11.13 27.14 15.82
CA LEU A 422 -11.59 25.96 16.56
C LEU A 422 -11.18 25.97 18.04
N LEU A 423 -10.01 26.54 18.37
CA LEU A 423 -9.52 26.62 19.75
C LEU A 423 -10.07 27.83 20.51
N GLY A 424 -10.48 28.88 19.81
CA GLY A 424 -10.90 30.17 20.39
C GLY A 424 -9.74 31.06 20.84
N TYR A 425 -8.49 30.75 20.45
CA TYR A 425 -7.31 31.55 20.72
C TYR A 425 -6.23 31.31 19.66
N HIS A 426 -5.32 32.28 19.48
CA HIS A 426 -4.17 32.11 18.59
C HIS A 426 -3.04 31.32 19.28
N PRO A 427 -2.62 30.16 18.74
CA PRO A 427 -1.53 29.40 19.31
C PRO A 427 -0.18 30.08 19.08
N SER A 428 0.80 29.81 19.95
CA SER A 428 2.15 30.39 19.90
C SER A 428 2.99 29.92 18.71
N SER A 429 2.64 28.78 18.12
CA SER A 429 3.22 28.24 16.90
C SER A 429 2.22 27.30 16.22
N LEU A 430 2.43 27.01 14.94
CA LEU A 430 1.59 26.09 14.19
C LEU A 430 1.57 24.68 14.82
N GLN A 431 2.73 24.15 15.20
CA GLN A 431 2.83 22.85 15.90
C GLN A 431 2.07 22.85 17.23
N ALA A 432 2.24 23.89 18.06
CA ALA A 432 1.53 23.97 19.33
C ALA A 432 0.00 24.02 19.13
N GLY A 433 -0.44 24.67 18.05
CA GLY A 433 -1.83 24.67 17.60
C GLY A 433 -2.33 23.29 17.19
N ARG A 434 -1.58 22.59 16.33
CA ARG A 434 -1.87 21.21 15.89
C ARG A 434 -2.02 20.26 17.08
N ASP A 435 -1.07 20.30 18.02
CA ASP A 435 -1.08 19.45 19.21
C ASP A 435 -2.27 19.78 20.13
N ALA A 436 -2.57 21.08 20.32
CA ALA A 436 -3.70 21.51 21.12
C ALA A 436 -5.04 21.09 20.51
N LEU A 437 -5.17 21.21 19.20
CA LEU A 437 -6.38 20.81 18.47
C LEU A 437 -6.57 19.29 18.49
N ALA A 438 -5.50 18.52 18.30
CA ALA A 438 -5.52 17.07 18.44
C ALA A 438 -5.97 16.62 19.84
N ARG A 439 -5.44 17.25 20.90
CA ARG A 439 -5.88 16.99 22.29
C ARG A 439 -7.34 17.38 22.51
N ALA A 440 -7.78 18.51 21.96
CA ALA A 440 -9.16 18.97 22.08
C ALA A 440 -10.14 18.01 21.39
N ASN A 441 -9.80 17.47 20.23
CA ASN A 441 -10.60 16.44 19.56
C ASN A 441 -10.59 15.11 20.33
N ALA A 442 -9.44 14.69 20.88
CA ALA A 442 -9.35 13.45 21.67
C ALA A 442 -10.28 13.43 22.89
N VAL A 443 -10.57 14.60 23.49
CA VAL A 443 -11.53 14.74 24.61
C VAL A 443 -12.89 15.28 24.18
N ARG A 444 -13.19 15.27 22.87
CA ARG A 444 -14.48 15.71 22.28
C ARG A 444 -14.86 17.17 22.55
N ARG A 445 -13.89 18.03 22.90
CA ARG A 445 -14.08 19.48 22.97
C ARG A 445 -14.19 20.09 21.56
N VAL A 446 -13.50 19.51 20.59
CA VAL A 446 -13.72 19.74 19.16
C VAL A 446 -14.34 18.46 18.61
N SER A 447 -15.45 18.59 17.88
CA SER A 447 -16.17 17.46 17.29
C SER A 447 -15.30 16.72 16.26
N ASP A 448 -15.64 15.48 15.91
CA ASP A 448 -14.91 14.75 14.86
C ASP A 448 -15.18 15.36 13.49
N GLU A 449 -16.36 15.93 13.30
CA GLU A 449 -16.79 16.64 12.09
C GLU A 449 -15.96 17.90 11.87
N ASP A 450 -15.79 18.73 12.92
CA ASP A 450 -14.98 19.95 12.83
C ASP A 450 -13.49 19.64 12.71
N PHE A 451 -13.01 18.62 13.41
CA PHE A 451 -11.62 18.19 13.29
C PHE A 451 -11.31 17.61 11.91
N THR A 452 -12.21 16.80 11.35
CA THR A 452 -12.10 16.30 9.97
C THR A 452 -12.13 17.44 8.95
N ARG A 453 -12.97 18.47 9.14
CA ARG A 453 -12.98 19.67 8.28
C ARG A 453 -11.65 20.42 8.33
N TYR A 454 -11.05 20.57 9.51
CA TYR A 454 -9.71 21.14 9.63
C TYR A 454 -8.65 20.30 8.92
N LEU A 455 -8.64 18.97 9.12
CA LEU A 455 -7.68 18.08 8.46
C LEU A 455 -7.85 18.11 6.93
N TRP A 456 -9.09 18.15 6.45
CA TRP A 456 -9.41 18.35 5.04
C TRP A 456 -8.81 19.64 4.50
N ASN A 457 -9.04 20.78 5.16
CA ASN A 457 -8.50 22.06 4.71
C ASN A 457 -6.98 22.01 4.60
N ARG A 458 -6.32 21.49 5.65
CA ARG A 458 -4.87 21.32 5.69
C ARG A 458 -4.36 20.45 4.54
N VAL A 459 -4.88 19.22 4.41
CA VAL A 459 -4.39 18.26 3.41
C VAL A 459 -4.64 18.74 1.99
N MET A 460 -5.76 19.43 1.73
CA MET A 460 -6.03 19.99 0.40
C MET A 460 -5.07 21.15 0.05
N ARG A 461 -4.63 21.94 1.03
CA ARG A 461 -3.59 22.96 0.82
C ARG A 461 -2.20 22.34 0.65
N ASP A 462 -1.88 21.27 1.39
CA ASP A 462 -0.64 20.51 1.19
C ASP A 462 -0.61 19.85 -0.21
N ASP A 463 -1.74 19.30 -0.67
CA ASP A 463 -1.89 18.74 -2.02
C ASP A 463 -1.74 19.82 -3.09
N HIS A 464 -2.27 21.02 -2.84
CA HIS A 464 -2.08 22.18 -3.71
C HIS A 464 -0.58 22.50 -3.85
N VAL A 465 0.19 22.56 -2.77
CA VAL A 465 1.64 22.82 -2.83
C VAL A 465 2.40 21.64 -3.48
N MET A 466 1.90 20.42 -3.41
CA MET A 466 2.48 19.24 -4.05
C MET A 466 2.12 19.07 -5.54
N ARG A 467 1.10 19.77 -6.06
CA ARG A 467 0.48 19.51 -7.38
C ARG A 467 1.45 19.30 -8.55
N HIS A 468 2.51 20.12 -8.62
CA HIS A 468 3.51 20.02 -9.70
C HIS A 468 4.51 18.88 -9.50
N ALA A 469 4.77 18.47 -8.27
CA ALA A 469 5.56 17.28 -7.96
C ALA A 469 4.75 16.01 -8.27
N SER A 470 3.47 15.98 -7.86
CA SER A 470 2.53 14.86 -8.02
C SER A 470 2.18 14.51 -9.47
N GLY A 471 2.15 15.52 -10.36
CA GLY A 471 1.81 15.31 -11.76
C GLY A 471 0.41 14.72 -11.92
N ALA A 472 0.27 13.63 -12.68
CA ALA A 472 -1.03 13.00 -12.93
C ALA A 472 -1.72 12.51 -11.64
N LEU A 473 -0.97 12.11 -10.60
CA LEU A 473 -1.53 11.62 -9.34
C LEU A 473 -2.33 12.70 -8.58
N HIS A 474 -2.04 13.98 -8.80
CA HIS A 474 -2.79 15.09 -8.18
C HIS A 474 -4.27 15.05 -8.54
N PHE A 475 -4.59 14.62 -9.77
CA PHE A 475 -5.97 14.62 -10.29
C PHE A 475 -6.71 13.30 -10.08
N ARG A 476 -6.04 12.27 -9.56
CA ARG A 476 -6.67 10.96 -9.37
C ARG A 476 -7.43 10.94 -8.05
N THR A 477 -8.63 10.39 -8.06
CA THR A 477 -9.46 10.19 -6.86
C THR A 477 -10.01 8.77 -6.91
N TRP A 478 -10.74 8.37 -5.87
CA TRP A 478 -11.47 7.12 -5.84
C TRP A 478 -12.26 6.90 -7.13
N PRO A 479 -12.09 5.75 -7.81
CA PRO A 479 -12.88 5.45 -8.99
C PRO A 479 -14.37 5.37 -8.62
N PRO A 480 -15.27 5.73 -9.55
CA PRO A 480 -16.70 5.56 -9.35
C PRO A 480 -17.03 4.07 -9.14
N LEU A 481 -17.94 3.80 -8.20
CA LEU A 481 -18.43 2.44 -7.92
C LEU A 481 -19.67 2.08 -8.74
N THR A 482 -20.31 3.09 -9.34
CA THR A 482 -21.49 2.96 -10.20
C THR A 482 -21.30 3.86 -11.40
N ASP A 483 -21.98 3.58 -12.51
CA ASP A 483 -22.03 4.52 -13.62
C ASP A 483 -22.62 5.86 -13.15
N VAL A 484 -22.03 6.95 -13.63
CA VAL A 484 -22.57 8.29 -13.40
C VAL A 484 -23.76 8.43 -14.34
N SER A 485 -24.96 8.51 -13.78
CA SER A 485 -26.23 8.69 -14.52
C SER A 485 -26.30 10.01 -15.27
#